data_AF-A0A7J8FGX5-F1
#
_entry.id   AF-A0A7J8FGX5-F1
#
_cell.length_a   1.000
_cell.length_b   1.000
_cell.length_c   1.000
_cell.angle_alpha   90.00
_cell.angle_beta   90.00
_cell.angle_gamma   90.00
#
_symmetry.space_group_name_H-M   'P 1'
#
loop_
_entity.id
_entity.type
_entity.pdbx_description
1 polymer ?
#
loop_
_entity_poly.entity_id
_entity_poly.type
_entity_poly.pdbx_seq_one_letter_code
_entity_poly.pdbx_strand_id
1 'polypeptide(L)'
;MPEEIENYVHRIGRTGRSGNTGIATTFINKACDESVLMDLKALLLEAKQKVPPVLQVLHCGDESMLDIGEERGCAFCGGLGHRITDCPKLEAMQTKQVSNIGRKDYLAHSSMDF
;
A
#
# COMPACT_ATOMS: atom_id res chain seq x y z
N MET A 1 -14.47 0.37 0.30
CA MET A 1 -13.32 -0.17 -0.47
C MET A 1 -12.77 -1.38 0.29
N PRO A 2 -12.37 -2.48 -0.36
CA PRO A 2 -11.66 -3.56 0.35
C PRO A 2 -10.34 -3.08 0.95
N GLU A 3 -9.87 -3.78 1.98
CA GLU A 3 -8.62 -3.48 2.71
C GLU A 3 -7.35 -3.82 1.91
N GLU A 4 -7.49 -4.63 0.86
CA GLU A 4 -6.40 -5.07 -0.02
C GLU A 4 -6.70 -4.70 -1.47
N ILE A 5 -5.67 -4.26 -2.20
CA ILE A 5 -5.83 -3.75 -3.57
C ILE A 5 -6.13 -4.87 -4.57
N GLU A 6 -5.62 -6.07 -4.35
CA GLU A 6 -5.87 -7.26 -5.17
C GLU A 6 -7.35 -7.63 -5.16
N ASN A 7 -7.97 -7.52 -3.98
CA ASN A 7 -9.41 -7.73 -3.81
C ASN A 7 -10.23 -6.68 -4.56
N TYR A 8 -9.72 -5.44 -4.68
CA TYR A 8 -10.34 -4.42 -5.52
C TYR A 8 -10.25 -4.78 -7.00
N VAL A 9 -9.09 -5.21 -7.49
CA VAL A 9 -8.88 -5.68 -8.88
C VAL A 9 -9.85 -6.81 -9.23
N HIS A 10 -9.99 -7.82 -8.36
CA HIS A 10 -10.91 -8.93 -8.57
C HIS A 10 -12.39 -8.48 -8.68
N ARG A 11 -12.78 -7.44 -7.93
CA ARG A 11 -14.14 -6.87 -7.95
C ARG A 11 -14.41 -6.13 -9.25
N ILE A 12 -13.51 -5.23 -9.67
CA ILE A 12 -13.70 -4.46 -10.91
C ILE A 12 -13.58 -5.35 -12.15
N GLY A 13 -12.79 -6.43 -12.10
CA GLY A 13 -12.69 -7.43 -13.17
C GLY A 13 -13.98 -8.20 -13.46
N ARG A 14 -15.09 -7.93 -12.74
CA ARG A 14 -16.42 -8.49 -13.04
C ARG A 14 -17.16 -7.72 -14.14
N THR A 15 -16.82 -6.45 -14.39
CA THR A 15 -17.45 -5.62 -15.44
C THR A 15 -16.57 -5.52 -16.69
N GLY A 16 -17.15 -5.09 -17.82
CA GLY A 16 -16.41 -4.80 -19.06
C GLY A 16 -15.83 -6.02 -19.78
N ARG A 17 -16.69 -6.90 -20.34
CA ARG A 17 -16.29 -8.13 -21.05
C ARG A 17 -16.75 -8.12 -22.50
N SER A 18 -16.05 -8.90 -23.35
CA SER A 18 -16.42 -9.15 -24.75
C SER A 18 -16.63 -7.87 -25.58
N GLY A 19 -15.72 -6.90 -25.44
CA GLY A 19 -15.78 -5.63 -26.18
C GLY A 19 -16.77 -4.60 -25.63
N ASN A 20 -17.53 -4.92 -24.59
CA ASN A 20 -18.42 -3.97 -23.93
C ASN A 20 -17.68 -3.18 -22.85
N THR A 21 -17.89 -1.88 -22.79
CA THR A 21 -17.35 -1.02 -21.73
C THR A 21 -18.09 -1.24 -20.43
N GLY A 22 -17.34 -1.52 -19.36
CA GLY A 22 -17.85 -1.63 -18.00
C GLY A 22 -17.58 -0.37 -17.18
N ILE A 23 -18.48 -0.04 -16.25
CA ILE A 23 -18.27 1.05 -15.29
C ILE A 23 -18.13 0.46 -13.89
N ALA A 24 -17.09 0.86 -13.17
CA ALA A 24 -16.88 0.55 -11.76
C ALA A 24 -16.79 1.87 -10.97
N THR A 25 -17.69 2.05 -10.00
CA THR A 25 -17.72 3.23 -9.13
C THR A 25 -17.35 2.81 -7.72
N THR A 26 -16.36 3.48 -7.14
CA THR A 26 -15.80 3.13 -5.82
C THR A 26 -15.97 4.30 -4.87
N PHE A 27 -16.56 4.03 -3.70
CA PHE A 27 -16.60 5.00 -2.61
C PHE A 27 -15.35 4.89 -1.75
N ILE A 28 -14.70 6.03 -1.55
CA ILE A 28 -13.51 6.18 -0.70
C ILE A 28 -13.81 7.17 0.42
N ASN A 29 -13.20 6.95 1.59
CA ASN A 29 -13.31 7.82 2.76
C ASN A 29 -11.96 7.90 3.48
N LYS A 30 -11.87 8.77 4.51
CA LYS A 30 -10.66 8.92 5.33
C LYS A 30 -10.34 7.71 6.22
N ALA A 31 -11.26 6.74 6.34
CA ALA A 31 -11.04 5.52 7.09
C ALA A 31 -10.39 4.41 6.24
N CYS A 32 -10.25 4.63 4.92
CA CYS A 32 -9.50 3.73 4.05
C CYS A 32 -8.00 3.88 4.34
N ASP A 33 -7.29 2.76 4.40
CA ASP A 33 -5.85 2.75 4.62
C ASP A 33 -5.11 3.51 3.51
N GLU A 34 -4.19 4.37 3.92
CA GLU A 34 -3.43 5.23 3.01
C GLU A 34 -2.62 4.42 1.99
N SER A 35 -2.06 3.29 2.41
CA SER A 35 -1.33 2.38 1.50
C SER A 35 -2.20 1.91 0.34
N VAL A 36 -3.46 1.56 0.60
CA VAL A 36 -4.39 1.07 -0.43
C VAL A 36 -4.81 2.20 -1.35
N LEU A 37 -4.92 3.43 -0.83
CA LEU A 37 -5.19 4.62 -1.64
C LEU A 37 -4.01 4.98 -2.54
N MET A 38 -2.77 4.78 -2.09
CA MET A 38 -1.57 4.92 -2.91
C MET A 38 -1.53 3.86 -4.02
N ASP A 39 -1.79 2.59 -3.68
CA ASP A 39 -1.85 1.51 -4.67
C ASP A 39 -2.96 1.76 -5.71
N LEU A 40 -4.11 2.29 -5.27
CA LEU A 40 -5.20 2.69 -6.16
C LEU A 40 -4.77 3.82 -7.10
N LYS A 41 -4.01 4.82 -6.64
CA LYS A 41 -3.48 5.90 -7.49
C LYS A 41 -2.56 5.31 -8.56
N ALA A 42 -1.62 4.43 -8.19
CA ALA A 42 -0.70 3.78 -9.12
C ALA A 42 -1.47 2.98 -10.18
N LEU A 43 -2.47 2.20 -9.77
CA LEU A 43 -3.32 1.43 -10.67
C LEU A 43 -4.10 2.31 -11.66
N LEU A 44 -4.66 3.44 -11.20
CA LEU A 44 -5.38 4.37 -12.06
C LEU A 44 -4.46 5.02 -13.10
N LEU A 45 -3.21 5.34 -12.74
CA LEU A 45 -2.21 5.88 -13.66
C LEU A 45 -1.80 4.85 -14.71
N GLU A 46 -1.52 3.61 -14.31
CA GLU A 46 -1.19 2.51 -15.21
C GLU A 46 -2.33 2.24 -16.21
N ALA A 47 -3.58 2.22 -15.72
CA ALA A 47 -4.78 2.04 -16.53
C ALA A 47 -5.18 3.30 -17.34
N LYS A 48 -4.37 4.36 -17.32
CA LYS A 48 -4.61 5.66 -18.01
C LYS A 48 -5.97 6.29 -17.67
N GLN A 49 -6.44 6.08 -16.45
CA GLN A 49 -7.68 6.65 -15.93
C GLN A 49 -7.44 8.05 -15.34
N LYS A 50 -8.50 8.85 -15.27
CA LYS A 50 -8.43 10.17 -14.63
C LYS A 50 -8.29 10.00 -13.11
N VAL A 51 -7.18 10.48 -12.55
CA VAL A 51 -6.93 10.43 -11.11
C VAL A 51 -7.70 11.56 -10.42
N PRO A 52 -8.62 11.26 -9.47
CA PRO A 52 -9.32 12.28 -8.69
C PRO A 52 -8.35 13.14 -7.85
N PRO A 53 -8.63 14.45 -7.65
CA PRO A 53 -7.74 15.33 -6.88
C PRO A 53 -7.41 14.83 -5.47
N VAL A 54 -8.36 14.16 -4.81
CA VAL A 54 -8.16 13.56 -3.47
C VAL A 54 -7.04 12.52 -3.44
N LEU A 55 -6.77 11.82 -4.55
CA LEU A 55 -5.67 10.87 -4.66
C LEU A 55 -4.38 11.53 -5.17
N GLN A 56 -4.46 12.65 -5.89
CA GLN A 56 -3.28 13.36 -6.38
C GLN A 56 -2.40 13.88 -5.24
N VAL A 57 -3.04 14.34 -4.16
CA VAL A 57 -2.36 14.84 -2.93
C VAL A 57 -1.52 13.76 -2.24
N LEU A 58 -1.81 12.48 -2.48
CA LEU A 58 -1.01 11.38 -1.95
C LEU A 58 0.30 11.31 -2.76
N HIS A 59 1.40 11.79 -2.18
CA HIS A 59 2.71 11.73 -2.79
C HIS A 59 3.30 10.33 -2.62
N CYS A 60 3.54 9.67 -3.74
CA CYS A 60 4.47 8.55 -3.84
C CYS A 60 5.68 9.11 -4.60
N GLY A 61 6.90 8.85 -4.13
CA GLY A 61 8.12 9.53 -4.60
C GLY A 61 8.22 9.64 -6.13
N ASP A 62 8.45 10.87 -6.59
CA ASP A 62 8.69 11.41 -7.93
C ASP A 62 8.15 10.70 -9.19
N GLU A 63 7.40 11.47 -9.96
CA GLU A 63 6.73 11.15 -11.24
C GLU A 63 7.70 10.93 -12.42
N SER A 64 8.98 10.61 -12.17
CA SER A 64 10.04 10.54 -13.18
C SER A 64 10.56 9.12 -13.49
N MET A 65 9.80 8.06 -13.20
CA MET A 65 10.26 6.69 -13.47
C MET A 65 9.21 5.78 -14.11
N LEU A 66 8.45 6.30 -15.09
CA LEU A 66 7.63 5.50 -16.01
C LEU A 66 8.48 4.95 -17.16
N ASP A 67 9.58 4.27 -16.84
CA ASP A 67 10.26 3.45 -17.84
C ASP A 67 10.72 2.10 -17.26
N ILE A 68 10.52 1.12 -18.15
CA ILE A 68 10.96 -0.27 -18.16
C ILE A 68 10.12 -1.26 -17.34
N GLY A 69 9.58 -2.24 -18.07
CA GLY A 69 8.84 -3.38 -17.55
C GLY A 69 9.63 -4.24 -16.55
N GLU A 70 8.87 -5.13 -15.94
CA GLU A 70 9.25 -6.09 -14.89
C GLU A 70 9.26 -5.52 -13.45
N GLU A 71 8.15 -5.79 -12.77
CA GLU A 71 7.98 -5.89 -11.30
C GLU A 71 8.62 -4.80 -10.42
N ARG A 72 7.98 -3.61 -10.34
CA ARG A 72 8.24 -2.64 -9.27
C ARG A 72 7.08 -2.58 -8.28
N GLY A 73 6.98 -3.62 -7.46
CA GLY A 73 6.13 -3.67 -6.27
C GLY A 73 6.97 -3.91 -5.01
N CYS A 74 6.46 -3.51 -3.86
CA CYS A 74 7.08 -3.83 -2.59
C CYS A 74 6.81 -5.29 -2.21
N ALA A 75 7.84 -6.13 -2.18
CA ALA A 75 7.73 -7.56 -1.84
C ALA A 75 7.20 -7.83 -0.42
N PHE A 76 7.20 -6.83 0.47
CA PHE A 76 6.70 -6.97 1.83
C PHE A 76 5.19 -6.72 1.94
N CYS A 77 4.65 -5.71 1.25
CA CYS A 77 3.25 -5.33 1.37
C CYS A 77 2.38 -5.63 0.14
N GLY A 78 2.99 -6.08 -0.96
CA GLY A 78 2.30 -6.25 -2.26
C GLY A 78 1.98 -4.93 -2.97
N GLY A 79 2.29 -3.79 -2.36
CA GLY A 79 1.92 -2.47 -2.86
C GLY A 79 2.67 -2.05 -4.12
N LEU A 80 1.99 -1.27 -4.96
CA LEU A 80 2.48 -0.78 -6.25
C LEU A 80 2.98 0.66 -6.08
N GLY A 81 4.22 0.93 -6.50
CA GLY A 81 4.78 2.29 -6.53
C GLY A 81 5.86 2.62 -5.50
N HIS A 82 6.26 1.70 -4.63
CA HIS A 82 7.38 1.91 -3.69
C HIS A 82 8.24 0.64 -3.53
N ARG A 83 9.50 0.80 -3.09
CA ARG A 83 10.41 -0.33 -2.79
C ARG A 83 10.23 -0.81 -1.35
N ILE A 84 10.71 -2.02 -1.05
CA ILE A 84 10.71 -2.56 0.33
C ILE A 84 11.42 -1.64 1.33
N THR A 85 12.41 -0.87 0.88
CA THR A 85 13.14 0.13 1.67
C THR A 85 12.28 1.31 2.10
N ASP A 86 11.28 1.67 1.29
CA ASP A 86 10.43 2.85 1.47
C ASP A 86 8.98 2.43 1.68
N CYS A 87 8.78 1.29 2.36
CA CYS A 87 7.47 0.70 2.54
C CYS A 87 6.74 1.29 3.75
N PRO A 88 5.67 2.10 3.55
CA PRO A 88 4.93 2.71 4.65
C PRO A 88 4.24 1.65 5.53
N LYS A 89 3.87 0.49 4.95
CA LYS A 89 3.25 -0.62 5.70
C LYS A 89 4.27 -1.35 6.59
N LEU A 90 5.52 -1.45 6.17
CA LEU A 90 6.61 -2.01 6.96
C LEU A 90 6.97 -1.09 8.14
N GLU A 91 7.09 0.21 7.88
CA GLU A 91 7.37 1.22 8.91
C GLU A 91 6.26 1.26 9.98
N ALA A 92 4.99 1.21 9.56
CA ALA A 92 3.85 1.13 10.47
C ALA A 92 3.86 -0.14 11.34
N MET A 93 4.27 -1.29 10.78
CA MET A 93 4.37 -2.55 11.52
C MET A 93 5.55 -2.55 12.51
N GLN A 94 6.71 -2.02 12.10
CA GLN A 94 7.88 -1.90 12.96
C GLN A 94 7.58 -1.00 14.17
N THR A 95 6.91 0.14 13.94
CA THR A 95 6.49 1.05 15.02
C THR A 95 5.52 0.38 16.00
N LYS A 96 4.54 -0.39 15.50
CA LYS A 96 3.63 -1.18 16.34
C LYS A 96 4.37 -2.27 17.13
N GLN A 97 5.36 -2.94 16.54
CA GLN A 97 6.19 -3.92 17.25
C GLN A 97 7.07 -3.28 18.33
N VAL A 98 7.67 -2.11 18.07
CA VAL A 98 8.48 -1.37 19.07
C VAL A 98 7.60 -0.94 20.25
N SER A 99 6.35 -0.54 20.01
CA SER A 99 5.42 -0.19 21.11
C SER A 99 5.02 -1.40 21.99
N ASN A 100 5.05 -2.61 21.44
CA ASN A 100 4.80 -3.86 22.18
C ASN A 100 6.06 -4.46 22.84
N ILE A 101 7.27 -4.08 22.39
CA ILE A 101 8.53 -4.51 23.02
C ILE A 101 8.85 -3.72 24.30
N GLY A 102 8.25 -2.54 24.48
CA GLY A 102 8.40 -1.68 25.67
C GLY A 102 7.84 -2.25 26.98
N ARG A 103 7.38 -3.51 26.98
CA ARG A 103 6.89 -4.25 28.16
C ARG A 103 7.54 -5.63 28.29
N LYS A 104 8.79 -5.79 27.83
CA LYS A 104 9.56 -7.00 28.08
C LYS A 104 10.81 -6.65 28.88
N ASP A 105 10.65 -6.83 30.17
CA ASP A 105 11.59 -6.58 31.25
C ASP A 105 12.86 -7.40 31.03
N TYR A 106 13.88 -6.78 30.42
CA TYR A 106 15.20 -7.39 30.18
C TYR A 106 16.19 -7.07 31.32
N LEU A 107 15.71 -6.95 32.57
CA LEU A 107 16.56 -6.87 33.76
C LEU A 107 16.73 -8.25 34.41
N ALA A 108 17.30 -9.18 33.66
CA ALA A 108 17.86 -10.39 34.23
C ALA A 108 19.16 -10.72 33.50
N HIS A 109 20.27 -10.18 33.99
CA HIS A 109 21.57 -10.84 34.16
C HIS A 109 22.67 -9.80 34.37
N SER A 110 23.11 -9.60 35.61
CA SER A 110 24.50 -9.30 36.00
C SER A 110 24.60 -9.08 37.52
N SER A 111 25.00 -10.11 38.26
CA SER A 111 26.08 -10.04 39.26
C SER A 111 26.19 -11.36 40.05
N MET A 112 27.29 -12.06 39.83
CA MET A 112 27.87 -13.10 40.70
C MET A 112 28.25 -12.54 42.09
N ASP A 113 28.58 -13.48 42.98
CA ASP A 113 29.34 -13.41 44.25
C ASP A 113 28.57 -13.46 45.57
N PHE A 114 28.46 -14.66 46.16
CA PHE A 114 29.18 -15.10 47.38
C PHE A 114 29.00 -16.60 47.62
#